data_AF-A0A511NAC1-F1
#
_entry.id   AF-A0A511NAC1-F1
#
_cell.length_a   1.000
_cell.length_b   1.000
_cell.length_c   1.000
_cell.angle_alpha   90.00
_cell.angle_beta   90.00
_cell.angle_gamma   90.00
#
_symmetry.space_group_name_H-M   'P 1'
#
loop_
_entity.id
_entity.type
_entity.pdbx_description
1 polymer ?
#
loop_
_entity_poly.entity_id
_entity_poly.type
_entity_poly.pdbx_seq_one_letter_code
_entity_poly.pdbx_strand_id
1 'polypeptide(L)'
;MEHHRIPTHHLYDVPREAAGRICDLADLCYQYGPRGSGYTESSLVDYAQKQFGLQVRREDHPSFWEYESALEQAILEKVAQTGLHRIYVLQFQGHPEQGWVCLIHKSNFDALQEVCRTYCLAVH
;
A
#
# COMPACT_ATOMS: atom_id res chain seq x y z
N MET A 1 -5.10 6.50 2.25
CA MET A 1 -5.48 5.13 2.65
C MET A 1 -5.42 4.99 4.18
N GLU A 2 -6.45 5.46 4.88
CA GLU A 2 -6.69 5.06 6.27
C GLU A 2 -7.92 4.15 6.25
N HIS A 3 -7.76 2.90 6.68
CA HIS A 3 -8.87 1.97 6.79
C HIS A 3 -8.98 1.52 8.24
N HIS A 4 -10.06 1.90 8.93
CA HIS A 4 -10.25 1.69 10.37
C HIS A 4 -10.14 0.21 10.84
N ARG A 5 -10.16 -0.75 9.91
CA ARG A 5 -10.04 -2.19 10.20
C ARG A 5 -8.70 -2.81 9.79
N ILE A 6 -7.85 -2.09 9.05
CA ILE A 6 -6.53 -2.60 8.67
C ILE A 6 -5.51 -1.90 9.56
N PRO A 7 -4.67 -2.62 10.31
CA PRO A 7 -3.63 -1.99 11.11
C PRO A 7 -2.70 -1.17 10.22
N THR A 8 -2.50 0.09 10.59
CA THR A 8 -1.56 1.00 9.93
C THR A 8 -0.35 1.21 10.82
N HIS A 9 0.84 1.09 10.23
CA HIS A 9 2.11 1.30 10.89
C HIS A 9 2.90 2.39 10.18
N HIS A 10 3.64 3.17 10.96
CA HIS A 10 4.47 4.25 10.43
C HIS A 10 5.94 3.90 10.59
N LEU A 11 6.69 4.06 9.51
CA LEU A 11 8.13 3.93 9.46
C LEU A 11 8.69 5.31 9.09
N TYR A 12 9.43 5.91 10.02
CA TYR A 12 10.03 7.22 9.86
C TYR A 12 11.47 7.13 9.39
N ASP A 13 11.94 8.22 8.77
CA ASP A 13 13.33 8.37 8.31
C ASP A 13 13.85 7.20 7.47
N VAL A 14 13.00 6.65 6.60
CA VAL A 14 13.29 5.48 5.78
C VAL A 14 14.22 5.88 4.62
N PRO A 15 15.41 5.26 4.49
CA PRO A 15 16.26 5.44 3.32
C PRO A 15 15.53 4.95 2.05
N ARG A 16 15.76 5.63 0.91
CA ARG A 16 15.08 5.27 -0.36
C ARG A 16 15.31 3.82 -0.78
N GLU A 17 16.49 3.29 -0.51
CA GLU A 17 16.84 1.89 -0.78
C GLU A 17 15.97 0.92 0.06
N ALA A 18 15.82 1.19 1.36
CA ALA A 18 14.96 0.40 2.23
C ALA A 18 13.50 0.49 1.79
N ALA A 19 13.02 1.69 1.44
CA ALA A 19 11.66 1.88 0.95
C ALA A 19 11.38 1.10 -0.34
N GLY A 20 12.34 1.08 -1.28
CA GLY A 20 12.25 0.25 -2.49
C GLY A 20 12.08 -1.23 -2.15
N ARG A 21 12.95 -1.75 -1.28
CA ARG A 21 12.87 -3.16 -0.82
C ARG A 21 11.56 -3.48 -0.12
N ILE A 22 10.99 -2.54 0.63
CA ILE A 22 9.69 -2.73 1.29
C ILE A 22 8.55 -2.73 0.26
N CYS A 23 8.60 -1.88 -0.76
CA CYS A 23 7.62 -1.92 -1.84
C CYS A 23 7.68 -3.19 -2.67
N ASP A 24 8.86 -3.79 -2.86
CA ASP A 24 8.98 -5.10 -3.53
C ASP A 24 8.25 -6.22 -2.76
N LEU A 25 8.02 -6.05 -1.45
CA LEU A 25 7.24 -6.96 -0.61
C LEU A 25 5.74 -6.63 -0.59
N ALA A 26 5.35 -5.49 -1.13
CA ALA A 26 3.99 -4.99 -1.06
C ALA A 26 3.14 -5.59 -2.17
N ASP A 27 1.92 -5.96 -1.81
CA ASP A 27 0.87 -6.34 -2.75
C ASP A 27 0.40 -5.13 -3.57
N LEU A 28 0.35 -3.98 -2.91
CA LEU A 28 0.07 -2.68 -3.50
C LEU A 28 1.00 -1.64 -2.88
N CYS A 29 1.67 -0.84 -3.71
CA CYS A 29 2.49 0.29 -3.27
C CYS A 29 2.12 1.54 -4.08
N TYR A 30 2.02 2.71 -3.43
CA TYR A 30 2.03 3.98 -4.14
C TYR A 30 2.89 5.02 -3.44
N GLN A 31 3.39 5.97 -4.22
CA GLN A 31 4.15 7.10 -3.70
C GLN A 31 3.23 8.28 -3.35
N TYR A 32 3.41 8.88 -2.17
CA TYR A 32 2.76 10.14 -1.77
C TYR A 32 3.75 11.32 -1.78
N GLY A 33 3.21 12.54 -1.78
CA GLY A 33 3.97 13.80 -1.78
C GLY A 33 3.89 14.54 -3.12
N PRO A 34 4.70 15.59 -3.33
CA PRO A 34 4.61 16.48 -4.51
C PRO A 34 4.81 15.79 -5.87
N ARG A 35 5.47 14.62 -5.86
CA ARG A 35 5.68 13.77 -7.04
C ARG A 35 4.87 12.46 -6.99
N GLY A 36 4.06 12.28 -5.95
CA GLY A 36 3.25 11.09 -5.78
C GLY A 36 2.07 11.10 -6.74
N SER A 37 1.88 9.99 -7.47
CA SER A 37 0.78 9.82 -8.42
C SER A 37 -0.38 8.99 -7.87
N GLY A 38 -0.30 8.53 -6.61
CA GLY A 38 -1.24 7.52 -6.12
C GLY A 38 -1.06 6.18 -6.83
N TYR A 39 -2.05 5.30 -6.69
CA TYR A 39 -2.09 4.04 -7.42
C TYR A 39 -2.34 4.26 -8.91
N THR A 40 -1.88 3.32 -9.74
CA THR A 40 -2.32 3.25 -11.13
C THR A 40 -3.54 2.33 -11.24
N GLU A 41 -4.53 2.69 -12.05
CA GLU A 41 -5.68 1.82 -12.41
C GLU A 41 -5.23 0.37 -12.69
N SER A 42 -4.18 0.19 -13.50
CA SER A 42 -3.65 -1.13 -13.84
C SER A 42 -3.22 -1.95 -12.63
N SER A 43 -2.56 -1.32 -11.65
CA SER A 43 -2.11 -2.00 -10.43
C SER A 43 -3.29 -2.44 -9.56
N LEU A 44 -4.31 -1.59 -9.45
CA LEU A 44 -5.53 -1.89 -8.68
C LEU A 44 -6.36 -2.99 -9.34
N VAL A 45 -6.58 -2.91 -10.66
CA VAL A 45 -7.38 -3.90 -11.40
C VAL A 45 -6.70 -5.26 -11.37
N ASP A 46 -5.40 -5.31 -11.65
CA ASP A 46 -4.64 -6.56 -11.62
C ASP A 46 -4.70 -7.22 -10.25
N TYR A 47 -4.49 -6.45 -9.19
CA TYR A 47 -4.52 -6.98 -7.83
C TYR A 47 -5.92 -7.45 -7.41
N ALA A 48 -6.95 -6.63 -7.67
CA ALA A 48 -8.35 -6.93 -7.38
C ALA A 48 -8.81 -8.23 -8.06
N GLN A 49 -8.47 -8.41 -9.34
CA GLN A 49 -8.83 -9.60 -10.09
C GLN A 49 -8.02 -10.82 -9.65
N LYS A 50 -6.68 -10.71 -9.54
CA LYS A 50 -5.80 -11.85 -9.25
C LYS A 50 -6.00 -12.40 -7.83
N GLN A 51 -6.17 -11.53 -6.84
CA GLN A 51 -6.25 -11.97 -5.44
C GLN A 51 -7.68 -12.25 -4.96
N PHE A 52 -8.67 -11.50 -5.45
CA PHE A 52 -10.02 -11.54 -4.89
C PHE A 52 -11.11 -11.86 -5.91
N GLY A 53 -10.77 -11.97 -7.21
CA GLY A 53 -11.78 -12.13 -8.26
C GLY A 53 -12.78 -10.96 -8.31
N LEU A 54 -12.39 -9.78 -7.81
CA LEU A 54 -13.26 -8.61 -7.79
C LEU A 54 -13.46 -8.08 -9.21
N GLN A 55 -14.71 -7.80 -9.56
CA GLN A 55 -15.09 -7.13 -10.80
C GLN A 55 -15.83 -5.84 -10.45
N VAL A 56 -15.11 -4.73 -10.44
CA VAL A 56 -15.72 -3.39 -10.45
C VAL A 56 -15.82 -3.00 -11.93
N ARG A 57 -17.02 -2.66 -12.40
CA ARG A 57 -17.22 -2.31 -13.81
C ARG A 57 -17.02 -0.82 -13.99
N ARG A 58 -16.08 -0.43 -14.83
CA ARG A 58 -15.80 0.99 -15.15
C ARG A 58 -17.04 1.75 -15.65
N GLU A 59 -17.97 1.07 -16.31
CA GLU A 59 -19.23 1.62 -16.83
C GLU A 59 -20.17 2.14 -15.75
N ASP A 60 -20.05 1.64 -14.51
CA ASP A 60 -20.88 2.04 -13.38
C ASP A 60 -20.39 3.35 -12.74
N HIS A 61 -19.29 3.94 -13.24
CA HIS A 61 -18.64 5.10 -12.65
C HIS A 61 -18.55 6.28 -13.63
N PRO A 62 -19.11 7.46 -13.29
CA PRO A 62 -19.11 8.67 -14.11
C PRO A 62 -17.73 9.20 -14.48
N SER A 63 -16.74 8.98 -13.62
CA SER A 63 -15.39 9.51 -13.79
C SER A 63 -14.31 8.47 -13.48
N PHE A 64 -13.13 8.68 -14.07
CA PHE A 64 -11.96 7.83 -13.83
C PHE A 64 -11.56 7.79 -12.35
N TRP A 65 -11.59 8.95 -11.69
CA TRP A 65 -11.28 9.08 -10.26
C TRP A 65 -12.27 8.33 -9.38
N GLU A 66 -13.56 8.36 -9.70
CA GLU A 66 -14.58 7.61 -8.96
C GLU A 66 -14.40 6.09 -9.11
N TYR A 67 -14.02 5.64 -10.30
CA TYR A 67 -13.72 4.22 -10.54
C TYR A 67 -12.50 3.75 -9.74
N GLU A 68 -11.38 4.49 -9.78
CA GLU A 68 -10.18 4.13 -9.02
C GLU A 68 -10.44 4.11 -7.50
N SER A 69 -11.18 5.11 -7.00
CA SER A 69 -11.57 5.18 -5.59
C SER A 69 -12.47 4.00 -5.17
N ALA A 70 -13.47 3.66 -5.99
CA ALA A 70 -14.34 2.52 -5.72
C ALA A 70 -13.58 1.19 -5.74
N LEU A 71 -12.62 1.04 -6.65
CA LEU A 71 -11.77 -0.14 -6.76
C LEU A 71 -10.81 -0.26 -5.57
N GLU A 72 -10.15 0.84 -5.19
CA GLU A 72 -9.32 0.90 -3.97
C GLU A 72 -10.14 0.51 -2.74
N GLN A 73 -11.34 1.09 -2.57
CA GLN A 73 -12.21 0.77 -1.45
C GLN A 73 -12.63 -0.71 -1.43
N ALA A 74 -13.03 -1.27 -2.58
CA ALA A 74 -13.43 -2.68 -2.66
C ALA A 74 -12.27 -3.62 -2.31
N ILE A 75 -11.05 -3.30 -2.73
CA ILE A 75 -9.84 -4.03 -2.35
C ILE A 75 -9.64 -3.95 -0.83
N LEU A 76 -9.65 -2.75 -0.26
CA LEU A 76 -9.42 -2.56 1.17
C LEU A 76 -10.48 -3.27 2.03
N GLU A 77 -11.74 -3.28 1.60
CA GLU A 77 -12.79 -4.01 2.29
C GLU A 77 -12.55 -5.52 2.29
N LYS A 78 -12.14 -6.10 1.15
CA LYS A 78 -11.79 -7.53 1.07
C LYS A 78 -10.58 -7.88 1.91
N VAL A 79 -9.53 -7.06 1.81
CA VAL A 79 -8.31 -7.16 2.59
C VAL A 79 -8.60 -7.08 4.09
N ALA A 80 -9.47 -6.17 4.51
CA ALA A 80 -9.89 -6.03 5.90
C ALA A 80 -10.64 -7.27 6.42
N GLN A 81 -11.41 -7.96 5.56
CA GLN A 81 -12.12 -9.19 5.93
C GLN A 81 -11.17 -10.36 6.20
N THR A 82 -10.00 -10.41 5.56
CA THR A 82 -9.04 -11.51 5.79
C THR A 82 -8.25 -11.32 7.09
N GLY A 83 -7.99 -10.07 7.49
CA GLY A 83 -7.11 -9.75 8.62
C GLY A 83 -5.65 -10.18 8.41
N LEU A 84 -5.26 -10.46 7.15
CA LEU A 84 -3.93 -10.93 6.79
C LEU A 84 -3.01 -9.83 6.27
N HIS A 85 -3.49 -8.59 6.17
CA HIS A 85 -2.71 -7.48 5.64
C HIS A 85 -2.53 -6.37 6.67
N ARG A 86 -1.50 -5.56 6.45
CA ARG A 86 -1.23 -4.33 7.18
C ARG A 86 -0.84 -3.22 6.21
N ILE A 87 -1.15 -2.00 6.58
CA ILE A 87 -0.72 -0.80 5.86
C ILE A 87 0.58 -0.31 6.51
N TYR A 88 1.58 -0.01 5.69
CA TYR A 88 2.84 0.61 6.12
C TYR A 88 3.00 1.95 5.41
N VAL A 89 3.13 3.02 6.19
CA VAL A 89 3.42 4.37 5.68
C VAL A 89 4.91 4.62 5.89
N LEU A 90 5.65 4.68 4.79
CA LEU A 90 7.10 4.87 4.76
C LEU A 90 7.39 6.33 4.50
N GLN A 91 7.90 7.06 5.49
CA GLN A 91 8.33 8.43 5.33
C GLN A 91 9.81 8.48 4.96
N PHE A 92 10.15 9.19 3.89
CA PHE A 92 11.54 9.29 3.45
C PHE A 92 12.40 10.11 4.40
N GLN A 93 13.62 9.63 4.61
CA GLN A 93 14.65 10.36 5.36
C GLN A 93 14.91 11.75 4.73
N GLY A 94 14.80 12.79 5.55
CA GLY A 94 14.99 14.19 5.13
C GLY A 94 13.86 14.78 4.29
N HIS A 95 12.79 14.02 4.01
CA HIS A 95 11.64 14.46 3.20
C HIS A 95 10.32 13.98 3.83
N PRO A 96 9.88 14.58 4.95
CA PRO A 96 8.70 14.13 5.69
C PRO A 96 7.40 14.15 4.87
N GLU A 97 7.32 15.04 3.89
CA GLU A 97 6.18 15.20 2.98
C GLU A 97 6.15 14.17 1.85
N GLN A 98 7.15 13.30 1.76
CA GLN A 98 7.29 12.30 0.70
C GLN A 98 7.50 10.91 1.26
N GLY A 99 7.00 9.92 0.54
CA GLY A 99 7.12 8.56 0.98
C GLY A 99 6.27 7.60 0.18
N TRP A 100 6.08 6.40 0.72
CA TRP A 100 5.24 5.38 0.11
C TRP A 100 4.20 4.87 1.09
N VAL A 101 3.08 4.42 0.56
CA VAL A 101 2.09 3.64 1.32
C VAL A 101 2.06 2.24 0.71
N CYS A 102 2.24 1.25 1.57
CA CYS A 102 2.36 -0.15 1.18
C CYS A 102 1.26 -0.97 1.84
N LEU A 103 0.57 -1.81 1.09
CA LEU A 103 -0.26 -2.86 1.62
C LEU A 103 0.54 -4.17 1.58
N ILE A 104 0.80 -4.78 2.74
CA ILE A 104 1.68 -5.94 2.85
C ILE A 104 0.91 -7.12 3.47
N HIS A 105 0.93 -8.27 2.79
CA HIS A 105 0.38 -9.52 3.30
C HIS A 105 1.28 -10.15 4.37
N LYS A 106 0.66 -10.86 5.32
CA LYS A 106 1.32 -11.50 6.47
C LYS A 106 2.44 -12.46 6.08
N SER A 107 2.35 -13.10 4.92
CA SER A 107 3.41 -13.98 4.40
C SER A 107 4.75 -13.26 4.22
N ASN A 108 4.73 -11.94 4.07
CA ASN A 108 5.93 -11.13 3.84
C ASN A 108 6.43 -10.43 5.11
N PHE A 109 5.83 -10.67 6.28
CA PHE A 109 6.21 -9.97 7.52
C PHE A 109 7.62 -10.31 7.99
N ASP A 110 8.07 -11.56 7.84
CA ASP A 110 9.43 -11.95 8.23
C ASP A 110 10.47 -11.26 7.34
N ALA A 111 10.21 -11.19 6.03
CA ALA A 111 11.05 -10.45 5.08
C ALA A 111 11.06 -8.94 5.38
N LEU A 112 9.91 -8.37 5.74
CA LEU A 112 9.81 -6.98 6.15
C LEU A 112 10.63 -6.71 7.41
N GLN A 113 10.52 -7.57 8.43
CA GLN A 113 11.31 -7.45 9.65
C GLN A 113 12.81 -7.52 9.37
N GLU A 114 13.24 -8.35 8.43
CA GLU A 114 14.64 -8.42 8.01
C GLU A 114 15.12 -7.12 7.37
N VAL A 115 14.31 -6.50 6.49
CA VAL A 115 14.60 -5.18 5.93
C VAL A 115 14.67 -4.14 7.04
N CYS A 116 13.68 -4.07 7.93
CA CYS A 116 13.69 -3.13 9.05
C CYS A 116 14.94 -3.29 9.92
N ARG A 117 15.35 -4.54 10.23
CA ARG A 117 16.56 -4.82 11.01
C ARG A 117 17.83 -4.37 10.28
N THR A 118 17.92 -4.63 8.97
CA THR A 118 19.08 -4.27 8.15
C THR A 118 19.34 -2.76 8.15
N TYR A 119 18.27 -1.95 8.11
CA TYR A 119 18.37 -0.48 8.07
C TYR A 119 18.05 0.18 9.42
N CYS A 120 17.99 -0.58 10.52
CA CYS A 120 17.68 -0.08 11.86
C CYS A 120 16.37 0.74 11.95
N LEU A 121 15.33 0.34 11.22
CA LEU A 121 14.05 1.02 11.17
C LEU A 121 13.14 0.60 12.34
N ALA A 122 12.57 1.58 13.03
CA ALA A 122 11.56 1.36 14.05
C ALA A 122 10.14 1.40 13.43
N VAL A 123 9.35 0.38 13.74
CA VAL A 123 7.93 0.32 13.34
C VAL A 123 7.10 0.93 14.48
N HIS A 124 6.40 2.03 14.19
CA HIS A 124 5.51 2.72 15.14
C HIS A 124 4.04 2.36 14.91
#